data_AF-A0A954HY56-F1
#
_entry.id   AF-A0A954HY56-F1
#
_cell.length_a   1.000
_cell.length_b   1.000
_cell.length_c   1.000
_cell.angle_alpha   90.00
_cell.angle_beta   90.00
_cell.angle_gamma   90.00
#
_symmetry.space_group_name_H-M   'P 1'
#
loop_
_entity.id
_entity.type
_entity.pdbx_description
1 polymer ?
#
loop_
_entity_poly.entity_id
_entity_poly.type
_entity_poly.pdbx_seq_one_letter_code
_entity_poly.pdbx_strand_id
1 'polypeptide(L)'
;MKILFLSQVFPDDRANVRGTFNLALCRALSEEHKVRVFSPRPWTEVISRRLRGNGPVEAGTVLDQTTLTATYPTYWYVPRVALHRSANAMLRAI
;
A
#
# COMPACT_ATOMS: atom_id res chain seq x y z
N MET A 1 -3.15 -0.03 -24.39
CA MET A 1 -3.57 1.26 -23.78
C MET A 1 -2.75 1.57 -22.52
N LYS A 2 -2.94 2.73 -21.88
CA LYS A 2 -2.33 3.04 -20.56
C LYS A 2 -3.36 2.76 -19.46
N ILE A 3 -3.01 1.93 -18.49
CA ILE A 3 -3.89 1.51 -17.39
C ILE A 3 -3.25 1.88 -16.06
N LEU A 4 -4.02 2.54 -15.19
CA LEU A 4 -3.64 2.81 -13.80
C LEU A 4 -4.49 1.91 -12.89
N PHE A 5 -3.83 0.97 -12.22
CA PHE A 5 -4.45 0.09 -11.24
C PHE A 5 -4.31 0.69 -9.83
N LEU A 6 -5.44 0.98 -9.20
CA LEU A 6 -5.52 1.56 -7.85
C LEU A 6 -6.02 0.50 -6.88
N SER A 7 -5.19 0.14 -5.91
CA SER A 7 -5.57 -0.84 -4.89
C SER A 7 -4.76 -0.66 -3.63
N GLN A 8 -5.38 -0.74 -2.47
CA GLN A 8 -4.66 -0.79 -1.19
C GLN A 8 -4.01 -2.15 -0.93
N VAL A 9 -4.37 -3.17 -1.72
CA VAL A 9 -3.93 -4.55 -1.55
C VAL A 9 -3.13 -4.96 -2.78
N PHE A 10 -1.81 -4.82 -2.71
CA PHE A 10 -0.90 -5.25 -3.77
C PHE A 10 0.37 -5.83 -3.15
N PRO A 11 0.93 -6.93 -3.68
CA PRO A 11 2.06 -7.60 -3.07
C PRO A 11 3.29 -6.71 -3.12
N ASP A 12 4.11 -6.79 -2.08
CA ASP A 12 5.46 -6.25 -2.06
C ASP A 12 6.48 -7.35 -1.79
N ASP A 13 7.75 -7.05 -2.05
CA ASP A 13 8.91 -7.94 -1.91
C ASP A 13 8.98 -8.72 -0.58
N ARG A 14 8.31 -8.25 0.48
CA ARG A 14 8.35 -8.86 1.81
C ARG A 14 7.00 -9.37 2.31
N ALA A 15 5.91 -9.07 1.61
CA ALA A 15 4.55 -9.49 1.94
C ALA A 15 3.90 -10.26 0.77
N ASN A 16 4.60 -11.27 0.26
CA ASN A 16 4.27 -12.01 -0.95
C ASN A 16 2.97 -12.86 -0.86
N VAL A 17 2.32 -12.92 0.31
CA VAL A 17 1.10 -13.71 0.54
C VAL A 17 -0.18 -12.92 0.22
N ARG A 18 -0.14 -11.58 0.28
CA ARG A 18 -1.33 -10.74 0.05
C ARG A 18 -1.31 -10.09 -1.33
N GLY A 19 -2.46 -10.08 -2.00
CA GLY A 19 -2.62 -9.39 -3.29
C GLY A 19 -2.08 -10.17 -4.50
N THR A 20 -1.76 -11.45 -4.36
CA THR A 20 -1.27 -12.32 -5.45
C THR A 20 -2.22 -12.33 -6.65
N PHE A 21 -3.54 -12.31 -6.42
CA PHE A 21 -4.53 -12.15 -7.48
C PHE A 21 -4.34 -10.83 -8.27
N ASN A 22 -4.18 -9.71 -7.57
CA ASN A 22 -4.00 -8.41 -8.22
C ASN A 22 -2.69 -8.35 -9.02
N LEU A 23 -1.64 -9.01 -8.53
CA LEU A 23 -0.41 -9.17 -9.29
C LEU A 23 -0.62 -10.00 -10.55
N ALA A 24 -1.29 -11.15 -10.46
CA ALA A 24 -1.58 -11.99 -11.62
C ALA A 24 -2.44 -11.24 -12.66
N LEU A 25 -3.47 -10.52 -12.20
CA LEU A 25 -4.30 -9.67 -13.03
C LEU A 25 -3.49 -8.57 -13.74
N CYS A 26 -2.67 -7.83 -12.99
CA CYS A 26 -1.86 -6.76 -13.56
C CYS A 26 -0.78 -7.29 -14.50
N ARG A 27 -0.25 -8.49 -14.24
CA ARG A 27 0.68 -9.17 -15.14
C ARG A 27 0.02 -9.53 -16.46
N ALA A 28 -1.13 -10.19 -16.44
CA ALA A 28 -1.89 -10.52 -17.64
C ALA A 28 -2.25 -9.26 -18.44
N LEU A 29 -2.70 -8.19 -17.77
CA LEU A 29 -2.97 -6.90 -18.43
C LEU A 29 -1.71 -6.26 -19.02
N SER A 30 -0.54 -6.48 -18.42
CA SER A 30 0.71 -5.88 -18.89
C SER A 30 1.28 -6.51 -20.15
N GLU A 31 0.78 -7.68 -20.56
CA GLU A 31 1.15 -8.34 -21.82
C GLU A 31 0.75 -7.49 -23.03
N GLU A 32 -0.40 -6.83 -22.98
CA GLU A 32 -0.93 -6.01 -24.08
C GLU A 32 -0.98 -4.51 -23.77
N HIS A 33 -0.79 -4.12 -22.51
CA HIS A 33 -1.00 -2.74 -22.05
C HIS A 33 0.14 -2.22 -21.16
N LYS A 34 0.29 -0.89 -21.12
CA LYS A 34 1.20 -0.24 -20.16
C LYS A 34 0.47 -0.07 -18.84
N VAL A 35 0.78 -0.92 -17.86
CA VAL A 35 0.11 -0.95 -16.55
C VAL A 35 0.99 -0.29 -15.48
N ARG A 36 0.43 0.69 -14.78
CA ARG A 36 1.02 1.25 -13.56
C ARG A 36 0.16 0.91 -12.37
N VAL A 37 0.78 0.45 -11.30
CA VAL A 37 0.12 0.13 -10.03
C VAL A 37 0.41 1.23 -9.03
N PHE A 38 -0.64 1.72 -8.37
CA PHE A 38 -0.56 2.69 -7.31
C PHE A 38 -1.26 2.12 -6.07
N SER A 39 -0.44 1.75 -5.08
CA SER A 39 -0.88 1.06 -3.87
C SER A 39 -0.54 1.85 -2.61
N PRO A 40 -1.39 2.82 -2.22
CA PRO A 40 -1.12 3.68 -1.09
C PRO A 40 -1.14 2.89 0.23
N ARG A 41 -0.19 3.20 1.11
CA ARG A 41 -0.03 2.53 2.40
C ARG A 41 -0.25 3.48 3.57
N PRO A 42 -0.97 3.04 4.61
CA PRO A 42 -1.12 3.84 5.81
C PRO A 42 0.23 3.98 6.53
N TRP A 43 0.52 5.17 7.06
CA TRP A 43 1.73 5.41 7.86
C TRP A 43 1.88 4.43 9.05
N THR A 44 0.76 3.99 9.63
CA THR A 44 0.74 3.00 10.73
C THR A 44 1.33 1.66 10.29
N GLU A 45 1.02 1.21 9.07
CA GLU A 45 1.61 0.00 8.49
C GLU A 45 3.10 0.20 8.19
N VAL A 46 3.49 1.36 7.65
CA VAL A 46 4.90 1.68 7.37
C VAL A 46 5.74 1.68 8.64
N ILE A 47 5.24 2.28 9.73
CA ILE A 47 5.92 2.25 11.03
C ILE A 47 5.97 0.84 11.60
N SER A 48 4.85 0.11 11.59
CA SER A 48 4.81 -1.28 12.05
C SER A 48 5.81 -2.16 11.30
N ARG A 49 5.99 -1.95 9.99
CA ARG A 49 6.99 -2.65 9.18
C ARG A 49 8.42 -2.27 9.60
N ARG A 50 8.72 -0.98 9.74
CA ARG A 50 10.04 -0.52 10.21
C ARG A 50 10.40 -1.11 11.58
N LEU A 51 9.45 -1.14 12.51
CA LEU A 51 9.65 -1.71 13.85
C LEU A 51 9.92 -3.22 13.84
N ARG A 52 9.40 -3.94 12.84
CA ARG A 52 9.63 -5.38 12.65
C ARG A 52 10.91 -5.69 11.87
N GLY A 53 11.79 -4.70 11.67
CA GLY A 53 13.02 -4.85 10.88
C GLY A 53 12.78 -4.94 9.37
N ASN A 54 11.54 -4.73 8.91
CA ASN A 54 11.24 -4.66 7.48
C ASN A 54 11.51 -3.23 7.01
N GLY A 55 12.65 -3.02 6.35
CA GLY A 55 13.01 -1.74 5.73
C GLY A 55 11.94 -1.22 4.76
N PRO A 56 11.98 0.07 4.41
CA PRO A 56 11.00 0.69 3.51
C PRO A 56 10.91 -0.06 2.18
N VAL A 57 9.69 -0.26 1.68
CA VAL A 57 9.47 -0.69 0.29
C VAL A 57 9.59 0.60 -0.53
N GLU A 58 10.65 0.72 -1.32
CA GLU A 58 10.90 1.93 -2.10
C GLU A 58 9.83 2.16 -3.16
N ALA A 59 9.58 3.43 -3.46
CA ALA A 59 8.69 3.82 -4.54
C ALA A 59 9.37 3.46 -5.87
N GLY A 60 8.80 2.51 -6.61
CA GLY A 60 9.27 2.14 -7.94
C GLY A 60 9.94 0.77 -8.04
N THR A 61 9.66 -0.16 -7.11
CA THR A 61 10.04 -1.57 -7.30
C THR A 61 9.47 -2.06 -8.63
N VAL A 62 10.37 -2.22 -9.62
CA VAL A 62 10.07 -2.89 -10.88
C VAL A 62 9.97 -4.37 -10.54
N LEU A 63 8.75 -4.89 -10.49
CA LEU A 63 8.50 -6.32 -10.33
C LEU A 63 8.88 -6.98 -11.64
N ASP A 64 10.13 -7.46 -11.71
CA ASP A 64 10.75 -8.32 -12.73
C ASP A 64 10.14 -8.33 -14.15
N GLN A 65 10.96 -7.92 -15.13
CA GLN A 65 10.87 -8.24 -16.56
C GLN A 65 9.58 -7.88 -17.32
N THR A 66 8.57 -7.32 -16.65
CA THR A 66 7.30 -6.91 -17.26
C THR A 66 7.19 -5.39 -17.27
N THR A 67 6.41 -4.81 -18.19
CA THR A 67 6.11 -3.35 -18.27
C THR A 67 5.24 -2.86 -17.09
N LEU A 68 5.35 -3.51 -15.92
CA LEU A 68 4.57 -3.32 -14.72
C LEU A 68 5.39 -2.49 -13.72
N THR A 69 4.97 -1.25 -13.49
CA THR A 69 5.59 -0.38 -12.49
C THR A 69 4.66 -0.23 -11.28
N ALA A 70 5.13 -0.60 -10.09
CA ALA A 70 4.37 -0.42 -8.85
C ALA A 70 4.93 0.71 -7.98
N THR A 71 4.04 1.54 -7.44
CA THR A 71 4.38 2.64 -6.53
C THR A 71 3.57 2.51 -5.25
N TYR A 72 4.26 2.64 -4.11
CA TYR A 72 3.68 2.47 -2.77
C TYR A 72 3.79 3.77 -1.94
N PRO A 73 3.01 4.81 -2.27
CA PRO A 73 3.09 6.06 -1.52
C PRO A 73 2.53 5.87 -0.11
N THR A 74 3.12 6.57 0.86
CA THR A 74 2.60 6.58 2.23
C THR A 74 1.58 7.70 2.38
N TYR A 75 0.41 7.40 2.97
CA TYR A 75 -0.58 8.41 3.32
C TYR A 75 -0.76 8.54 4.83
N TRP A 76 -1.05 9.77 5.26
CA TRP A 76 -1.30 10.12 6.65
C TRP A 76 -2.80 10.14 6.92
N TYR A 77 -3.22 9.47 8.00
CA TYR A 77 -4.61 9.49 8.47
C TYR A 77 -4.60 9.37 9.99
N VAL A 78 -5.60 9.95 10.65
CA VAL A 78 -5.75 9.80 12.10
C VAL A 78 -6.51 8.49 12.38
N PRO A 79 -5.94 7.52 13.10
CA PRO A 79 -6.67 6.30 13.46
C PRO A 79 -7.91 6.64 14.28
N ARG A 80 -9.07 6.02 14.00
CA ARG A 80 -10.32 6.23 14.76
C ARG A 80 -10.17 6.06 16.27
N VAL A 81 -9.22 5.25 16.72
CA VAL A 81 -8.94 5.02 18.16
C VAL A 81 -8.44 6.28 18.86
N ALA A 82 -7.66 7.12 18.16
CA ALA A 82 -7.20 8.41 18.68
C ALA A 82 -8.37 9.40 18.81
N LEU A 83 -9.30 9.38 17.84
CA LEU A 83 -10.52 10.18 17.88
C LEU A 83 -11.39 9.84 19.11
N HIS A 84 -11.55 8.54 19.40
CA HIS A 84 -12.34 8.08 20.54
C HIS A 84 -11.71 8.46 21.90
N ARG A 85 -10.37 8.49 21.99
CA ARG A 85 -9.69 8.95 23.21
C ARG A 85 -9.92 10.43 23.46
N SER A 86 -9.87 11.26 22.42
CA SER A 86 -10.15 12.70 22.54
C SER A 86 -11.61 12.96 22.92
N ALA A 87 -12.55 12.22 22.35
CA ALA A 87 -13.97 12.33 22.72
C ALA A 87 -14.21 11.96 24.20
N ASN A 88 -13.61 10.88 24.68
CA ASN A 88 -13.71 10.49 26.09
C ASN A 88 -13.01 11.48 27.04
N ALA A 89 -11.90 12.11 26.62
CA ALA A 89 -11.25 13.15 27.41
C ALA A 89 -12.12 14.42 27.52
N MET A 90 -12.78 14.82 26.44
CA MET A 90 -13.72 15.95 26.43
C MET A 90 -14.94 15.68 27.34
N LEU A 91 -15.51 14.47 27.29
CA LEU A 91 -16.63 14.08 28.16
C LEU A 91 -16.26 14.01 29.65
N ARG A 92 -14.98 13.85 30.01
CA ARG A 92 -14.49 13.85 31.39
C ARG A 92 -14.16 15.25 31.92
N ALA A 93 -14.20 16.27 31.07
CA ALA A 93 -13.88 17.65 31.41
C ALA A 93 -15.13 18.53 31.65
N ILE A 94 -16.33 17.94 31.56
CA ILE A 94 -17.64 18.52 31.87
C ILE A 94 -18.15 17.87 33.15
#